data_AF-A0A5W5FN20-F1
#
_entry.id   AF-A0A5W5FN20-F1
#
_cell.length_a   1.000
_cell.length_b   1.000
_cell.length_c   1.000
_cell.angle_alpha   90.00
_cell.angle_beta   90.00
_cell.angle_gamma   90.00
#
_symmetry.space_group_name_H-M   'P 1'
#
loop_
_entity.id
_entity.type
_entity.pdbx_description
1 polymer ?
#
loop_
_entity_poly.entity_id
_entity_poly.type
_entity_poly.pdbx_seq_one_letter_code
_entity_poly.pdbx_strand_id
1 'polypeptide(L)'
;EGLKTWVSRIPDCQCAGGDHVVNITTAQTQDGGAVRLCHACDNTHYMKGYRDLSGVITRNRAEWIVDYARMSLRLGRDHQVTLPELFCWAVLRGVTDAIPTNVIRRFASLPEDEVLTGTIKEADINPWQLSARQLVEKKAGEGIAAIPPDIYTVPNAKKLIKDSGFNGTATERVKPVLTLSVDSDPAAGYMRKPKMIRLELPEYTRWVKRQPCCGCGKQADDPHHIIGHGFSGTGTKACDLLVIPLCRVCHDILHKNVKAWEEQNGSQLLWLARTLARATGVGAITAARAKE
;
A
#
# COMPACT_ATOMS: atom_id res chain seq x y z
N GLU A 1 -30.47 -10.80 -3.72
CA GLU A 1 -31.45 -11.42 -2.80
C GLU A 1 -31.28 -11.08 -1.31
N GLY A 2 -30.10 -11.24 -0.70
CA GLY A 2 -29.94 -11.06 0.78
C GLY A 2 -30.41 -9.71 1.35
N LEU A 3 -30.04 -8.58 0.71
CA LEU A 3 -30.43 -7.23 1.17
C LEU A 3 -31.95 -7.02 1.14
N LYS A 4 -32.64 -7.45 0.08
CA LYS A 4 -34.09 -7.30 -0.05
C LYS A 4 -34.84 -8.02 1.06
N THR A 5 -34.45 -9.25 1.37
CA THR A 5 -35.01 -10.04 2.47
C THR A 5 -34.74 -9.43 3.84
N TRP A 6 -33.59 -8.77 4.01
CA TRP A 6 -33.28 -8.05 5.25
C TRP A 6 -34.17 -6.81 5.39
N VAL A 7 -34.27 -5.99 4.34
CA VAL A 7 -35.11 -4.78 4.32
C VAL A 7 -36.59 -5.11 4.48
N SER A 8 -37.08 -6.26 4.00
CA SER A 8 -38.48 -6.65 4.16
C SER A 8 -38.89 -6.90 5.61
N ARG A 9 -37.94 -7.03 6.54
CA ARG A 9 -38.21 -7.18 7.99
C ARG A 9 -38.42 -5.84 8.69
N ILE A 10 -38.12 -4.73 8.02
CA ILE A 10 -38.38 -3.40 8.55
C ILE A 10 -39.91 -3.21 8.62
N PRO A 11 -40.46 -2.87 9.81
CA PRO A 11 -41.90 -2.84 10.01
C PRO A 11 -42.56 -1.61 9.38
N ASP A 12 -41.83 -0.50 9.25
CA ASP A 12 -42.38 0.80 8.87
C ASP A 12 -41.92 1.29 7.49
N CYS A 13 -42.66 2.27 6.95
CA CYS A 13 -42.25 3.02 5.77
C CYS A 13 -41.01 3.88 6.10
N GLN A 14 -40.00 3.85 5.22
CA GLN A 14 -38.77 4.62 5.41
C GLN A 14 -38.75 5.97 4.67
N CYS A 15 -39.85 6.34 4.00
CA CYS A 15 -39.99 7.65 3.37
C CYS A 15 -40.18 8.73 4.45
N ALA A 16 -39.46 9.85 4.34
CA ALA A 16 -39.62 10.96 5.26
C ALA A 16 -40.88 11.77 4.92
N GLY A 17 -41.81 11.86 5.86
CA GLY A 17 -43.04 12.65 5.73
C GLY A 17 -44.09 12.08 4.77
N GLY A 18 -45.28 12.67 4.82
CA GLY A 18 -46.46 12.28 4.03
C GLY A 18 -47.44 11.37 4.77
N ASP A 19 -48.61 11.16 4.17
CA ASP A 19 -49.64 10.26 4.70
C ASP A 19 -49.29 8.81 4.34
N HIS A 20 -48.96 8.03 5.36
CA HIS A 20 -48.58 6.63 5.20
C HIS A 20 -49.78 5.69 5.30
N VAL A 21 -49.78 4.65 4.45
CA VAL A 21 -50.80 3.59 4.45
C VAL A 21 -50.23 2.29 5.02
N VAL A 22 -51.12 1.40 5.51
CA VAL A 22 -50.75 0.14 6.17
C VAL A 22 -50.09 -0.88 5.23
N ASN A 23 -50.37 -0.82 3.92
CA ASN A 23 -49.80 -1.76 2.96
C ASN A 23 -48.35 -1.39 2.64
N ILE A 24 -47.40 -2.24 3.04
CA ILE A 24 -45.96 -1.99 2.90
C ILE A 24 -45.30 -2.97 1.92
N THR A 25 -44.57 -2.43 0.97
CA THR A 25 -43.80 -3.10 -0.07
C THR A 25 -42.30 -2.95 0.17
N THR A 26 -41.50 -3.82 -0.46
CA THR A 26 -40.04 -3.67 -0.49
C THR A 26 -39.62 -3.46 -1.93
N ALA A 27 -39.28 -2.23 -2.25
CA ALA A 27 -38.78 -1.84 -3.55
C ALA A 27 -37.30 -2.23 -3.67
N GLN A 28 -36.89 -2.63 -4.87
CA GLN A 28 -35.51 -2.93 -5.21
C GLN A 28 -35.10 -2.05 -6.39
N THR A 29 -34.02 -1.31 -6.24
CA THR A 29 -33.49 -0.44 -7.29
C THR A 29 -32.66 -1.25 -8.28
N GLN A 30 -32.47 -0.71 -9.49
CA GLN A 30 -31.76 -1.39 -10.57
C GLN A 30 -30.28 -1.65 -10.25
N ASP A 31 -29.67 -0.80 -9.43
CA ASP A 31 -28.30 -0.93 -8.90
C ASP A 31 -28.19 -1.89 -7.70
N GLY A 32 -29.29 -2.57 -7.34
CA GLY A 32 -29.33 -3.59 -6.30
C GLY A 32 -29.55 -3.07 -4.88
N GLY A 33 -29.89 -1.79 -4.72
CA GLY A 33 -30.38 -1.23 -3.46
C GLY A 33 -31.79 -1.70 -3.11
N ALA A 34 -32.19 -1.53 -1.85
CA ALA A 34 -33.54 -1.87 -1.40
C ALA A 34 -34.04 -0.90 -0.33
N VAL A 35 -35.35 -0.63 -0.35
CA VAL A 35 -36.02 0.26 0.60
C VAL A 35 -37.41 -0.26 0.95
N ARG A 36 -37.83 -0.05 2.20
CA ARG A 36 -39.16 -0.42 2.70
C ARG A 36 -40.08 0.79 2.62
N LEU A 37 -41.19 0.67 1.90
CA LEU A 37 -42.11 1.78 1.63
C LEU A 37 -43.55 1.33 1.77
N CYS A 38 -44.45 2.23 2.21
CA CYS A 38 -45.87 1.99 1.99
C CYS A 38 -46.21 2.12 0.50
N HIS A 39 -47.29 1.48 0.06
CA HIS A 39 -47.69 1.46 -1.35
C HIS A 39 -47.87 2.87 -1.96
N ALA A 40 -48.33 3.85 -1.17
CA ALA A 40 -48.47 5.24 -1.61
C ALA A 40 -47.10 5.91 -1.89
N CYS A 41 -46.15 5.77 -0.96
CA CYS A 41 -44.78 6.27 -1.14
C CYS A 41 -44.05 5.52 -2.27
N ASP A 42 -44.23 4.21 -2.38
CA ASP A 42 -43.62 3.40 -3.45
C ASP A 42 -44.03 3.93 -4.83
N ASN A 43 -45.34 4.12 -5.06
CA ASN A 43 -45.85 4.69 -6.31
C ASN A 43 -45.30 6.09 -6.60
N THR A 44 -45.13 6.92 -5.57
CA THR A 44 -44.61 8.29 -5.72
C THR A 44 -43.15 8.30 -6.19
N HIS A 45 -42.36 7.30 -5.77
CA HIS A 45 -40.94 7.22 -6.08
C HIS A 45 -40.60 6.27 -7.26
N TYR A 46 -41.51 5.35 -7.62
CA TYR A 46 -41.30 4.34 -8.65
C TYR A 46 -40.81 4.93 -9.97
N MET A 47 -41.58 5.88 -10.54
CA MET A 47 -41.23 6.51 -11.82
C MET A 47 -40.00 7.42 -11.75
N LYS A 48 -39.58 7.83 -10.54
CA LYS A 48 -38.39 8.66 -10.32
C LYS A 48 -37.12 7.83 -10.08
N GLY A 49 -37.24 6.51 -10.03
CA GLY A 49 -36.14 5.59 -9.75
C GLY A 49 -35.62 5.71 -8.31
N TYR A 50 -36.46 6.12 -7.36
CA TYR A 50 -36.11 6.20 -5.93
C TYR A 50 -34.91 7.10 -5.58
N ARG A 51 -34.54 8.05 -6.47
CA ARG A 51 -33.36 8.93 -6.29
C ARG A 51 -33.38 9.73 -4.99
N ASP A 52 -34.56 10.21 -4.61
CA ASP A 52 -34.80 10.98 -3.38
C ASP A 52 -34.56 10.13 -2.11
N LEU A 53 -34.56 8.80 -2.23
CA LEU A 53 -34.35 7.85 -1.13
C LEU A 53 -32.92 7.28 -1.11
N SER A 54 -32.01 7.82 -1.92
CA SER A 54 -30.61 7.36 -2.02
C SER A 54 -29.91 7.28 -0.66
N GLY A 55 -30.16 8.24 0.24
CA GLY A 55 -29.62 8.21 1.60
C GLY A 55 -30.14 7.03 2.43
N VAL A 56 -31.45 6.73 2.35
CA VAL A 56 -32.08 5.59 3.05
C VAL A 56 -31.57 4.27 2.49
N ILE A 57 -31.48 4.15 1.16
CA ILE A 57 -30.97 2.96 0.48
C ILE A 57 -29.50 2.70 0.87
N THR A 58 -28.68 3.75 0.91
CA THR A 58 -27.27 3.65 1.33
C THR A 58 -27.16 3.18 2.77
N ARG A 59 -27.99 3.73 3.67
CA ARG A 59 -28.06 3.32 5.07
C ARG A 59 -28.46 1.86 5.22
N ASN A 60 -29.52 1.43 4.55
CA ASN A 60 -29.98 0.03 4.56
C ASN A 60 -28.87 -0.92 4.12
N ARG A 61 -28.13 -0.55 3.06
CA ARG A 61 -27.00 -1.34 2.57
C ARG A 61 -25.88 -1.44 3.61
N ALA A 62 -25.54 -0.33 4.27
CA ALA A 62 -24.52 -0.30 5.30
C ALA A 62 -24.90 -1.15 6.52
N GLU A 63 -26.12 -0.98 7.05
CA GLU A 63 -26.63 -1.75 8.19
C GLU A 63 -26.70 -3.25 7.85
N TRP A 64 -27.15 -3.60 6.64
CA TRP A 64 -27.16 -4.99 6.19
C TRP A 64 -25.75 -5.59 6.08
N ILE A 65 -24.76 -4.85 5.56
CA ILE A 65 -23.37 -5.34 5.48
C ILE A 65 -22.82 -5.60 6.89
N VAL A 66 -23.07 -4.69 7.83
CA VAL A 66 -22.63 -4.83 9.22
C VAL A 66 -23.29 -6.03 9.89
N ASP A 67 -24.62 -6.19 9.76
CA ASP A 67 -25.33 -7.34 10.33
C ASP A 67 -24.88 -8.66 9.66
N TYR A 68 -24.65 -8.65 8.35
CA TYR A 68 -24.13 -9.81 7.63
C TYR A 68 -22.72 -10.18 8.07
N ALA A 69 -21.83 -9.20 8.28
CA ALA A 69 -20.49 -9.42 8.81
C ALA A 69 -20.54 -10.00 10.22
N ARG A 70 -21.37 -9.43 11.09
CA ARG A 70 -21.64 -9.91 12.45
C ARG A 70 -22.08 -11.37 12.47
N MET A 71 -23.07 -11.72 11.65
CA MET A 71 -23.59 -13.09 11.52
C MET A 71 -22.52 -14.04 10.96
N SER A 72 -21.78 -13.61 9.94
CA SER A 72 -20.73 -14.43 9.29
C SER A 72 -19.60 -14.77 10.25
N LEU A 73 -19.26 -13.84 11.15
CA LEU A 73 -18.25 -14.02 12.21
C LEU A 73 -18.83 -14.71 13.46
N ARG A 74 -20.11 -15.10 13.46
CA ARG A 74 -20.81 -15.73 14.59
C ARG A 74 -20.83 -14.89 15.88
N LEU A 75 -20.82 -13.57 15.74
CA LEU A 75 -20.89 -12.64 16.86
C LEU A 75 -22.32 -12.57 17.41
N GLY A 76 -22.46 -12.22 18.69
CA GLY A 76 -23.76 -12.13 19.38
C GLY A 76 -24.73 -11.15 18.69
N ARG A 77 -26.04 -11.29 18.96
CA ARG A 77 -27.08 -10.44 18.32
C ARG A 77 -26.90 -8.95 18.62
N ASP A 78 -26.43 -8.64 19.82
CA ASP A 78 -26.25 -7.26 20.29
C ASP A 78 -24.80 -6.77 20.14
N HIS A 79 -23.93 -7.55 19.46
CA HIS A 79 -22.53 -7.18 19.28
C HIS A 79 -22.38 -6.07 18.25
N GLN A 80 -21.70 -4.99 18.65
CA GLN A 80 -21.30 -3.94 17.71
C GLN A 80 -20.02 -4.34 16.98
N VAL A 81 -20.13 -4.53 15.66
CA VAL A 81 -18.97 -4.89 14.82
C VAL A 81 -17.97 -3.75 14.83
N THR A 82 -16.77 -4.06 15.30
CA THR A 82 -15.63 -3.15 15.30
C THR A 82 -14.99 -3.10 13.92
N LEU A 83 -14.22 -2.04 13.65
CA LEU A 83 -13.50 -1.89 12.38
C LEU A 83 -12.52 -3.06 12.08
N PRO A 84 -11.75 -3.61 13.05
CA PRO A 84 -10.94 -4.80 12.83
C PRO A 84 -11.76 -6.04 12.47
N GLU A 85 -12.93 -6.24 13.10
CA GLU A 85 -13.80 -7.37 12.80
C GLU A 85 -14.39 -7.25 11.39
N LEU A 86 -14.82 -6.05 11.01
CA LEU A 86 -15.29 -5.79 9.64
C LEU A 86 -14.18 -6.03 8.62
N PHE A 87 -12.94 -5.62 8.93
CA PHE A 87 -11.78 -5.88 8.10
C PHE A 87 -11.45 -7.37 8.00
N CYS A 88 -11.48 -8.10 9.11
CA CYS A 88 -11.30 -9.56 9.14
C CYS A 88 -12.35 -10.26 8.27
N TRP A 89 -13.62 -9.87 8.41
CA TRP A 89 -14.69 -10.37 7.55
C TRP A 89 -14.42 -10.10 6.07
N ALA A 90 -14.00 -8.88 5.71
CA ALA A 90 -13.73 -8.51 4.32
C ALA A 90 -12.61 -9.36 3.70
N VAL A 91 -11.55 -9.63 4.47
CA VAL A 91 -10.46 -10.54 4.08
C VAL A 91 -10.97 -11.96 3.88
N LEU A 92 -11.71 -12.51 4.86
CA LEU A 92 -12.25 -13.88 4.79
C LEU A 92 -13.23 -14.08 3.62
N ARG A 93 -13.91 -13.02 3.18
CA ARG A 93 -14.87 -13.05 2.06
C ARG A 93 -14.26 -12.63 0.72
N GLY A 94 -12.98 -12.27 0.68
CA GLY A 94 -12.28 -11.87 -0.54
C GLY A 94 -12.77 -10.53 -1.12
N VAL A 95 -13.32 -9.65 -0.29
CA VAL A 95 -13.86 -8.32 -0.68
C VAL A 95 -13.02 -7.16 -0.14
N THR A 96 -11.75 -7.42 0.19
CA THR A 96 -10.83 -6.43 0.76
C THR A 96 -10.70 -5.17 -0.08
N ASP A 97 -10.81 -5.26 -1.41
CA ASP A 97 -10.73 -4.10 -2.30
C ASP A 97 -11.88 -3.09 -2.13
N ALA A 98 -12.97 -3.49 -1.46
CA ALA A 98 -14.05 -2.57 -1.10
C ALA A 98 -13.79 -1.80 0.22
N ILE A 99 -12.73 -2.15 0.95
CA ILE A 99 -12.33 -1.44 2.18
C ILE A 99 -11.45 -0.23 1.81
N PRO A 100 -11.74 0.96 2.34
CA PRO A 100 -10.89 2.13 2.14
C PRO A 100 -9.44 1.89 2.59
N THR A 101 -8.48 2.31 1.76
CA THR A 101 -7.04 2.05 1.95
C THR A 101 -6.50 2.61 3.27
N ASN A 102 -7.05 3.74 3.74
CA ASN A 102 -6.70 4.36 5.02
C ASN A 102 -7.06 3.47 6.22
N VAL A 103 -8.14 2.70 6.15
CA VAL A 103 -8.53 1.73 7.20
C VAL A 103 -7.46 0.65 7.34
N ILE A 104 -6.93 0.16 6.22
CA ILE A 104 -5.89 -0.88 6.20
C ILE A 104 -4.57 -0.34 6.73
N ARG A 105 -4.21 0.89 6.35
CA ARG A 105 -2.99 1.56 6.85
C ARG A 105 -3.02 1.74 8.36
N ARG A 106 -4.17 2.11 8.92
CA ARG A 106 -4.37 2.22 10.37
C ARG A 106 -4.11 0.90 11.10
N PHE A 107 -4.51 -0.24 10.53
CA PHE A 107 -4.22 -1.57 11.11
C PHE A 107 -2.79 -2.03 10.87
N ALA A 108 -2.19 -1.64 9.76
CA ALA A 108 -0.84 -2.04 9.37
C ALA A 108 0.27 -1.11 9.90
N SER A 109 -0.07 -0.13 10.74
CA SER A 109 0.82 0.95 11.22
C SER A 109 1.60 1.62 10.06
N LEU A 110 0.96 1.75 8.91
CA LEU A 110 1.51 2.43 7.75
C LEU A 110 1.23 3.92 7.85
N PRO A 111 2.11 4.79 7.31
CA PRO A 111 1.83 6.23 7.21
C PRO A 111 0.48 6.45 6.51
N GLU A 112 -0.37 7.31 7.09
CA GLU A 112 -1.59 7.76 6.42
C GLU A 112 -1.21 8.43 5.09
N ASP A 113 -2.01 8.23 4.03
CA ASP A 113 -1.82 9.04 2.83
C ASP A 113 -2.12 10.49 3.19
N GLU A 114 -1.22 11.40 2.84
CA GLU A 114 -1.55 12.82 2.85
C GLU A 114 -2.73 13.02 1.91
N VAL A 115 -3.85 13.51 2.45
CA VAL A 115 -5.00 13.87 1.64
C VAL A 115 -4.58 15.06 0.80
N LEU A 116 -4.29 14.82 -0.48
CA LEU A 116 -3.96 15.86 -1.43
C LEU A 116 -5.21 16.73 -1.66
N THR A 117 -5.28 17.88 -0.99
CA THR A 117 -6.38 18.84 -1.12
C THR A 117 -6.00 19.97 -2.08
N GLY A 118 -6.89 20.34 -2.99
CA GLY A 118 -6.75 21.48 -3.91
C GLY A 118 -6.29 21.10 -5.32
N THR A 119 -5.79 22.07 -6.07
CA THR A 119 -5.21 21.84 -7.41
C THR A 119 -3.87 21.12 -7.26
N ILE A 120 -3.86 19.82 -7.53
CA ILE A 120 -2.65 18.99 -7.45
C ILE A 120 -1.82 19.13 -8.73
N LYS A 121 -0.48 19.09 -8.60
CA LYS A 121 0.38 18.94 -9.78
C LYS A 121 0.28 17.49 -10.25
N GLU A 122 0.37 17.25 -11.55
CA GLU A 122 0.33 15.90 -12.12
C GLU A 122 1.41 14.97 -11.51
N ALA A 123 2.54 15.53 -11.07
CA ALA A 123 3.61 14.80 -10.38
C ALA A 123 3.25 14.31 -8.97
N ASP A 124 2.23 14.90 -8.33
CA ASP A 124 1.73 14.50 -7.00
C ASP A 124 0.77 13.31 -7.10
N ILE A 125 0.29 13.00 -8.31
CA ILE A 125 -0.49 11.79 -8.57
C ILE A 125 0.47 10.61 -8.48
N ASN A 126 0.21 9.70 -7.55
CA ASN A 126 0.93 8.43 -7.49
C ASN A 126 0.20 7.37 -8.33
N PRO A 127 0.60 7.11 -9.60
CA PRO A 127 -0.04 6.09 -10.43
C PRO A 127 0.18 4.66 -9.92
N TRP A 128 1.01 4.47 -8.90
CA TRP A 128 1.36 3.17 -8.30
C TRP A 128 0.72 2.96 -6.92
N GLN A 129 -0.37 3.67 -6.62
CA GLN A 129 -1.10 3.51 -5.37
C GLN A 129 -1.65 2.08 -5.27
N LEU A 130 -1.17 1.33 -4.27
CA LEU A 130 -1.52 -0.07 -4.09
C LEU A 130 -2.99 -0.22 -3.70
N SER A 131 -3.66 -1.23 -4.25
CA SER A 131 -5.00 -1.59 -3.80
C SER A 131 -4.97 -2.06 -2.34
N ALA A 132 -6.12 -1.97 -1.69
CA ALA A 132 -6.35 -2.50 -0.37
C ALA A 132 -5.87 -3.96 -0.22
N ARG A 133 -6.18 -4.81 -1.20
CA ARG A 133 -5.71 -6.20 -1.24
C ARG A 133 -4.19 -6.32 -1.37
N GLN A 134 -3.58 -5.56 -2.28
CA GLN A 134 -2.12 -5.60 -2.51
C GLN A 134 -1.34 -5.17 -1.25
N LEU A 135 -1.87 -4.23 -0.47
CA LEU A 135 -1.28 -3.85 0.82
C LEU A 135 -1.33 -4.98 1.85
N VAL A 136 -2.45 -5.69 1.93
CA VAL A 136 -2.61 -6.84 2.84
C VAL A 136 -1.68 -7.99 2.42
N GLU A 137 -1.59 -8.30 1.13
CA GLU A 137 -0.69 -9.34 0.59
C GLU A 137 0.77 -9.00 0.86
N LYS A 138 1.18 -7.75 0.64
CA LYS A 138 2.52 -7.26 0.98
C LYS A 138 2.82 -7.45 2.47
N LYS A 139 1.90 -7.06 3.36
CA LYS A 139 2.08 -7.19 4.81
C LYS A 139 2.09 -8.64 5.31
N ALA A 140 1.28 -9.51 4.71
CA ALA A 140 1.29 -10.94 5.03
C ALA A 140 2.67 -11.58 4.75
N GLY A 141 3.37 -11.12 3.71
CA GLY A 141 4.73 -11.57 3.37
C GLY A 141 5.85 -10.98 4.25
N GLU A 142 5.60 -9.85 4.93
CA GLU A 142 6.59 -9.16 5.78
C GLU A 142 6.68 -9.74 7.20
N GLY A 143 5.71 -10.56 7.63
CA GLY A 143 5.59 -11.03 9.01
C GLY A 143 5.15 -9.91 9.96
N ILE A 144 4.34 -10.24 10.97
CA ILE A 144 3.89 -9.26 11.97
C ILE A 144 5.07 -9.00 12.91
N ALA A 145 5.87 -7.96 12.65
CA ALA A 145 6.60 -7.31 13.72
C ALA A 145 5.56 -6.66 14.63
N ALA A 146 5.12 -7.39 15.65
CA ALA A 146 4.16 -6.91 16.64
C ALA A 146 4.82 -5.81 17.47
N ILE A 147 4.69 -4.57 17.00
CA ILE A 147 4.75 -3.42 17.89
C ILE A 147 3.33 -3.28 18.42
N PRO A 148 3.07 -3.54 19.72
CA PRO A 148 1.75 -3.32 20.28
C PRO A 148 1.39 -1.85 20.09
N PRO A 149 0.17 -1.52 19.61
CA PRO A 149 -0.27 -0.14 19.63
C PRO A 149 -0.38 0.29 21.10
N ASP A 150 0.33 1.36 21.44
CA ASP A 150 0.32 1.96 22.77
C ASP A 150 -1.07 2.62 22.98
N ILE A 151 -1.97 1.93 23.70
CA ILE A 151 -3.39 2.33 23.86
C ILE A 151 -3.53 3.55 24.79
N TYR A 152 -2.45 4.06 25.37
CA TYR A 152 -2.49 5.19 26.31
C TYR A 152 -1.39 6.22 26.06
N THR A 153 -1.56 7.08 25.05
CA THR A 153 -0.93 8.40 25.07
C THR A 153 -1.99 9.49 25.13
N VAL A 154 -2.41 9.79 26.36
CA VAL A 154 -2.85 11.15 26.71
C VAL A 154 -1.64 12.07 26.51
N PRO A 155 -1.81 13.27 25.90
CA PRO A 155 -0.68 14.16 25.68
C PRO A 155 -0.22 14.71 27.04
N ASN A 156 1.09 14.66 27.26
CA ASN A 156 1.83 15.32 28.33
C ASN A 156 2.00 14.54 29.65
N ALA A 157 2.98 13.62 29.68
CA ALA A 157 3.66 13.26 30.92
C ALA A 157 5.14 12.97 30.64
N LYS A 158 6.01 13.78 31.22
CA LYS A 158 7.46 13.56 31.23
C LYS A 158 7.82 12.44 32.20
N LYS A 159 8.81 11.64 31.76
CA LYS A 159 9.84 10.92 32.53
C LYS A 159 9.49 9.56 33.18
N LEU A 160 10.56 8.75 33.12
CA LEU A 160 11.00 7.65 33.99
C LEU A 160 10.50 6.26 33.65
N ILE A 161 11.31 5.53 32.86
CA ILE A 161 11.66 4.15 33.22
C ILE A 161 13.18 4.01 33.17
N LYS A 162 13.70 3.60 34.33
CA LYS A 162 15.09 3.29 34.67
C LYS A 162 15.55 2.04 33.95
N ASP A 163 16.86 2.01 33.75
CA ASP A 163 17.67 0.87 33.35
C ASP A 163 17.28 -0.42 34.08
N SER A 164 16.96 -1.46 33.31
CA SER A 164 17.18 -2.84 33.72
C SER A 164 18.12 -3.47 32.70
N GLY A 165 19.39 -3.54 33.09
CA GLY A 165 20.46 -4.05 32.27
C GLY A 165 20.23 -5.50 31.84
N PHE A 166 20.47 -5.73 30.56
CA PHE A 166 20.91 -7.01 30.05
C PHE A 166 22.20 -6.77 29.28
N ASN A 167 23.34 -6.97 29.96
CA ASN A 167 24.64 -7.02 29.33
C ASN A 167 24.73 -8.32 28.52
N GLY A 168 24.67 -8.18 27.20
CA GLY A 168 24.92 -9.26 26.25
C GLY A 168 25.62 -8.71 25.02
N THR A 169 26.95 -8.67 25.11
CA THR A 169 27.94 -8.59 24.02
C THR A 169 27.72 -7.56 22.91
N ALA A 170 28.62 -6.59 22.84
CA ALA A 170 28.73 -5.58 21.79
C ALA A 170 28.38 -6.13 20.39
N THR A 171 27.17 -5.78 19.91
CA THR A 171 26.89 -5.79 18.48
C THR A 171 27.83 -4.78 17.86
N GLU A 172 28.85 -5.29 17.18
CA GLU A 172 29.63 -4.54 16.21
C GLU A 172 28.64 -3.73 15.37
N ARG A 173 28.59 -2.40 15.57
CA ARG A 173 27.65 -1.55 14.84
C ARG A 173 27.98 -1.73 13.36
N VAL A 174 27.12 -2.45 12.63
CA VAL A 174 27.25 -2.64 11.19
C VAL A 174 27.39 -1.26 10.57
N LYS A 175 28.60 -0.93 10.11
CA LYS A 175 28.84 0.35 9.43
C LYS A 175 28.01 0.31 8.13
N PRO A 176 27.13 1.30 7.90
CA PRO A 176 26.34 1.32 6.68
C PRO A 176 27.29 1.37 5.47
N VAL A 177 26.99 0.57 4.45
CA VAL A 177 27.83 0.47 3.23
C VAL A 177 27.74 1.78 2.42
N LEU A 178 26.63 2.51 2.54
CA LEU A 178 26.42 3.81 1.93
C LEU A 178 25.62 4.75 2.84
N THR A 179 26.05 6.01 2.86
CA THR A 179 25.37 7.13 3.51
C THR A 179 25.02 8.18 2.46
N LEU A 180 23.74 8.49 2.30
CA LEU A 180 23.28 9.51 1.34
C LEU A 180 23.14 10.88 2.03
N SER A 181 23.74 11.92 1.46
CA SER A 181 23.54 13.33 1.80
C SER A 181 22.65 14.00 0.76
N VAL A 182 21.69 14.82 1.20
CA VAL A 182 20.74 15.50 0.33
C VAL A 182 21.05 17.00 0.30
N ASP A 183 21.19 17.55 -0.91
CA ASP A 183 21.13 18.98 -1.18
C ASP A 183 19.77 19.27 -1.84
N SER A 184 18.92 20.04 -1.17
CA SER A 184 17.57 20.34 -1.62
C SER A 184 17.51 21.42 -2.71
N ASP A 185 18.60 22.18 -2.93
CA ASP A 185 18.63 23.28 -3.89
C ASP A 185 19.96 23.36 -4.67
N PRO A 186 20.33 22.30 -5.41
CA PRO A 186 21.60 22.29 -6.12
C PRO A 186 21.58 23.28 -7.28
N ALA A 187 22.53 24.22 -7.30
CA ALA A 187 22.63 25.25 -8.35
C ALA A 187 22.64 24.69 -9.79
N ALA A 188 23.19 23.49 -9.97
CA ALA A 188 23.18 22.80 -11.27
C ALA A 188 21.76 22.48 -11.77
N GLY A 189 20.77 22.32 -10.88
CA GLY A 189 19.37 22.05 -11.21
C GLY A 189 18.70 23.16 -12.03
N TYR A 190 19.21 24.39 -11.97
CA TYR A 190 18.71 25.53 -12.75
C TYR A 190 19.29 25.64 -14.16
N MET A 191 20.30 24.82 -14.50
CA MET A 191 20.96 24.87 -15.81
C MET A 191 20.13 24.13 -16.87
N ARG A 192 19.97 24.69 -18.07
CA ARG A 192 19.23 24.03 -19.19
C ARG A 192 19.83 22.67 -19.60
N LYS A 193 21.15 22.50 -19.46
CA LYS A 193 21.87 21.24 -19.68
C LYS A 193 22.89 21.05 -18.56
N PRO A 194 22.49 20.50 -17.40
CA PRO A 194 23.40 20.30 -16.29
C PRO A 194 24.46 19.27 -16.66
N LYS A 195 25.70 19.49 -16.22
CA LYS A 195 26.73 18.45 -16.27
C LYS A 195 26.40 17.41 -15.21
N MET A 196 25.98 16.23 -15.64
CA MET A 196 25.71 15.12 -14.74
C MET A 196 27.00 14.69 -14.05
N ILE A 197 27.01 14.74 -12.71
CA ILE A 197 28.12 14.23 -11.90
C ILE A 197 27.89 12.74 -11.66
N ARG A 198 28.88 11.92 -12.01
CA ARG A 198 28.84 10.48 -11.77
C ARG A 198 29.01 10.24 -10.26
N LEU A 199 28.04 9.54 -9.67
CA LEU A 199 28.14 9.05 -8.30
C LEU A 199 28.91 7.72 -8.29
N GLU A 200 30.07 7.71 -7.62
CA GLU A 200 30.96 6.55 -7.47
C GLU A 200 30.88 5.99 -6.05
N LEU A 201 30.51 4.71 -5.92
CA LEU A 201 30.24 4.05 -4.65
C LEU A 201 30.95 2.67 -4.61
N PRO A 202 32.27 2.63 -4.41
CA PRO A 202 33.04 1.38 -4.41
C PRO A 202 32.56 0.37 -3.36
N GLU A 203 32.15 0.83 -2.19
CA GLU A 203 31.63 -0.04 -1.13
C GLU A 203 30.29 -0.66 -1.50
N TYR A 204 29.39 0.14 -2.10
CA TYR A 204 28.10 -0.35 -2.59
C TYR A 204 28.27 -1.37 -3.71
N THR A 205 29.09 -1.08 -4.72
CA THR A 205 29.35 -2.03 -5.81
C THR A 205 30.02 -3.31 -5.32
N ARG A 206 30.88 -3.25 -4.28
CA ARG A 206 31.44 -4.43 -3.62
C ARG A 206 30.37 -5.24 -2.87
N TRP A 207 29.38 -4.58 -2.26
CA TRP A 207 28.24 -5.27 -1.68
C TRP A 207 27.36 -5.94 -2.74
N VAL A 208 27.11 -5.28 -3.88
CA VAL A 208 26.37 -5.83 -5.02
C VAL A 208 27.04 -7.11 -5.54
N LYS A 209 28.38 -7.11 -5.68
CA LYS A 209 29.16 -8.30 -6.06
C LYS A 209 28.96 -9.51 -5.13
N ARG A 210 28.45 -9.34 -3.91
CA ARG A 210 28.22 -10.45 -2.96
C ARG A 210 26.76 -10.93 -2.93
N GLN A 211 25.91 -10.39 -3.78
CA GLN A 211 24.50 -10.80 -3.86
C GLN A 211 24.33 -11.98 -4.83
N PRO A 212 23.21 -12.72 -4.74
CA PRO A 212 22.83 -13.69 -5.76
C PRO A 212 22.70 -13.05 -7.15
N CYS A 213 23.20 -13.72 -8.17
CA CYS A 213 23.14 -13.31 -9.56
C CYS A 213 21.69 -13.28 -10.05
N CYS A 214 21.29 -12.19 -10.71
CA CYS A 214 19.95 -12.02 -11.28
C CYS A 214 19.56 -13.06 -12.34
N GLY A 215 20.53 -13.63 -13.06
CA GLY A 215 20.25 -14.65 -14.09
C GLY A 215 20.19 -16.07 -13.55
N CYS A 216 21.21 -16.50 -12.79
CA CYS A 216 21.35 -17.91 -12.38
C CYS A 216 21.22 -18.17 -10.88
N GLY A 217 21.07 -17.14 -10.04
CA GLY A 217 20.95 -17.27 -8.57
C GLY A 217 22.23 -17.64 -7.83
N LYS A 218 23.33 -18.01 -8.53
CA LYS A 218 24.65 -18.25 -7.90
C LYS A 218 25.26 -16.94 -7.39
N GLN A 219 26.30 -17.02 -6.57
CA GLN A 219 27.05 -15.85 -6.11
C GLN A 219 27.50 -15.00 -7.31
N ALA A 220 27.19 -13.69 -7.29
CA ALA A 220 27.70 -12.74 -8.27
C ALA A 220 29.20 -12.49 -8.06
N ASP A 221 29.83 -11.86 -9.04
CA ASP A 221 31.21 -11.39 -8.96
C ASP A 221 31.43 -10.07 -9.73
N ASP A 222 30.43 -9.66 -10.52
CA ASP A 222 30.49 -8.48 -11.38
C ASP A 222 29.25 -7.57 -11.19
N PRO A 223 29.42 -6.28 -10.85
CA PRO A 223 28.34 -5.31 -10.76
C PRO A 223 28.07 -4.83 -12.18
N HIS A 224 26.95 -5.27 -12.73
CA HIS A 224 26.56 -4.93 -14.08
C HIS A 224 25.85 -3.58 -14.09
N HIS A 225 26.48 -2.54 -14.65
CA HIS A 225 25.80 -1.27 -14.90
C HIS A 225 24.72 -1.43 -15.98
N ILE A 226 23.53 -0.92 -15.71
CA ILE A 226 22.37 -1.00 -16.61
C ILE A 226 22.69 -0.38 -17.97
N ILE A 227 22.40 -1.10 -19.05
CA ILE A 227 22.62 -0.66 -20.43
C ILE A 227 21.31 -0.53 -21.21
N GLY A 228 21.29 0.28 -22.26
CA GLY A 228 20.14 0.41 -23.18
C GLY A 228 19.04 1.38 -22.73
N HIS A 229 19.21 2.09 -21.61
CA HIS A 229 18.19 2.98 -21.03
C HIS A 229 18.59 4.47 -21.00
N GLY A 230 19.64 4.88 -21.71
CA GLY A 230 20.09 6.28 -21.75
C GLY A 230 20.77 6.79 -20.47
N PHE A 231 21.02 5.92 -19.48
CA PHE A 231 21.75 6.27 -18.24
C PHE A 231 23.26 6.37 -18.42
N SER A 232 23.78 5.97 -19.58
CA SER A 232 25.18 6.08 -19.97
C SER A 232 25.28 6.39 -21.46
N GLY A 233 26.24 7.24 -21.84
CA GLY A 233 26.66 7.46 -23.23
C GLY A 233 27.95 6.71 -23.58
N THR A 234 28.35 6.79 -24.86
CA THR A 234 29.59 6.17 -25.38
C THR A 234 30.81 6.59 -24.56
N GLY A 235 31.52 5.63 -23.97
CA GLY A 235 32.72 5.87 -23.16
C GLY A 235 32.46 6.42 -21.74
N THR A 236 31.19 6.53 -21.31
CA THR A 236 30.84 6.98 -19.95
C THR A 236 30.26 5.84 -19.13
N LYS A 237 30.58 5.80 -17.83
CA LYS A 237 30.08 4.78 -16.91
C LYS A 237 28.86 5.32 -16.14
N ALA A 238 27.76 4.57 -16.14
CA ALA A 238 26.54 4.92 -15.40
C ALA A 238 26.79 5.04 -13.89
N CYS A 239 25.93 5.78 -13.19
CA CYS A 239 25.94 5.91 -11.73
C CYS A 239 26.08 4.54 -11.03
N ASP A 240 26.89 4.46 -9.97
CA ASP A 240 27.12 3.20 -9.26
C ASP A 240 25.88 2.69 -8.49
N LEU A 241 24.82 3.48 -8.35
CA LEU A 241 23.51 2.99 -7.89
C LEU A 241 22.78 2.17 -8.96
N LEU A 242 23.12 2.37 -10.24
CA LEU A 242 22.47 1.72 -11.40
C LEU A 242 23.20 0.43 -11.79
N VAL A 243 23.38 -0.46 -10.81
CA VAL A 243 24.03 -1.77 -11.02
C VAL A 243 23.16 -2.93 -10.52
N ILE A 244 23.27 -4.08 -11.17
CA ILE A 244 22.67 -5.34 -10.74
C ILE A 244 23.74 -6.42 -10.52
N PRO A 245 23.52 -7.38 -9.61
CA PRO A 245 24.46 -8.46 -9.36
C PRO A 245 24.41 -9.50 -10.48
N LEU A 246 25.51 -9.70 -11.20
CA LEU A 246 25.66 -10.80 -12.15
C LEU A 246 26.93 -11.60 -11.86
N CYS A 247 26.88 -12.90 -12.16
CA CYS A 247 28.10 -13.66 -12.35
C CYS A 247 28.66 -13.36 -13.74
N ARG A 248 29.98 -13.52 -13.93
CA ARG A 248 30.67 -13.28 -15.20
C ARG A 248 29.99 -13.92 -16.41
N VAL A 249 29.51 -15.16 -16.27
CA VAL A 249 28.82 -15.88 -17.36
C VAL A 249 27.51 -15.19 -17.75
N CYS A 250 26.64 -14.89 -16.77
CA CYS A 250 25.38 -14.20 -17.05
C CYS A 250 25.60 -12.77 -17.55
N HIS A 251 26.65 -12.10 -17.06
CA HIS A 251 27.07 -10.78 -17.52
C HIS A 251 27.42 -10.79 -19.01
N ASP A 252 28.25 -11.73 -19.46
CA ASP A 252 28.64 -11.85 -20.85
C ASP A 252 27.46 -12.26 -21.75
N ILE A 253 26.55 -13.11 -21.27
CA ILE A 253 25.32 -13.47 -22.01
C ILE A 253 24.44 -12.24 -22.21
N LEU A 254 24.27 -11.42 -21.17
CA LEU A 254 23.48 -10.19 -21.25
C LEU A 254 24.07 -9.23 -22.29
N HIS A 255 25.39 -9.00 -22.28
CA HIS A 255 26.05 -8.14 -23.28
C HIS A 255 25.94 -8.68 -24.71
N LYS A 256 25.85 -10.00 -24.90
CA LYS A 256 25.65 -10.61 -26.22
C LYS A 256 24.25 -10.33 -26.78
N ASN A 257 23.22 -10.42 -25.94
CA ASN A 257 21.85 -10.15 -26.35
C ASN A 257 20.98 -9.75 -25.15
N VAL A 258 20.90 -8.43 -24.93
CA VAL A 258 20.13 -7.84 -23.83
C VAL A 258 18.67 -8.28 -23.87
N LYS A 259 18.05 -8.20 -25.05
CA LYS A 259 16.62 -8.49 -25.22
C LYS A 259 16.30 -9.94 -24.85
N ALA A 260 17.05 -10.90 -25.40
CA ALA A 260 16.83 -12.32 -25.10
C ALA A 260 17.09 -12.63 -23.62
N TRP A 261 18.10 -12.00 -23.02
CA TRP A 261 18.38 -12.17 -21.60
C TRP A 261 17.24 -11.63 -20.72
N GLU A 262 16.71 -10.44 -21.03
CA GLU A 262 15.60 -9.83 -20.29
C GLU A 262 14.28 -10.60 -20.46
N GLU A 263 14.01 -11.15 -21.65
CA GLU A 263 12.85 -12.02 -21.90
C GLU A 263 12.89 -13.28 -21.02
N GLN A 264 14.08 -13.85 -20.81
CA GLN A 264 14.26 -15.05 -20.00
C GLN A 264 14.31 -14.77 -18.49
N ASN A 265 14.97 -13.69 -18.08
CA ASN A 265 15.35 -13.45 -16.68
C ASN A 265 14.58 -12.29 -16.03
N GLY A 266 13.79 -11.54 -16.81
CA GLY A 266 13.17 -10.28 -16.41
C GLY A 266 14.05 -9.07 -16.71
N SER A 267 13.43 -7.88 -16.79
CA SER A 267 14.13 -6.66 -17.22
C SER A 267 15.24 -6.23 -16.27
N GLN A 268 16.29 -5.62 -16.82
CA GLN A 268 17.37 -5.01 -16.06
C GLN A 268 16.84 -4.00 -15.03
N LEU A 269 15.86 -3.17 -15.41
CA LEU A 269 15.24 -2.18 -14.52
C LEU A 269 14.50 -2.81 -13.34
N LEU A 270 13.81 -3.94 -13.56
CA LEU A 270 13.15 -4.65 -12.48
C LEU A 270 14.18 -5.24 -11.50
N TRP A 271 15.27 -5.81 -12.01
CA TRP A 271 16.37 -6.28 -11.18
C TRP A 271 17.06 -5.16 -10.41
N LEU A 272 17.23 -4.00 -11.03
CA LEU A 272 17.74 -2.80 -10.38
C LEU A 272 16.85 -2.39 -9.21
N ALA A 273 15.54 -2.26 -9.44
CA ALA A 273 14.59 -1.89 -8.40
C ALA A 273 14.62 -2.88 -7.22
N ARG A 274 14.68 -4.19 -7.51
CA ARG A 274 14.83 -5.24 -6.48
C ARG A 274 16.15 -5.13 -5.72
N THR A 275 17.25 -4.86 -6.42
CA THR A 275 18.58 -4.70 -5.82
C THR A 275 18.61 -3.50 -4.87
N LEU A 276 18.06 -2.36 -5.30
CA LEU A 276 17.95 -1.16 -4.47
C LEU A 276 17.03 -1.37 -3.27
N ALA A 277 15.87 -2.01 -3.47
CA ALA A 277 14.94 -2.33 -2.38
C ALA A 277 15.58 -3.26 -1.34
N ARG A 278 16.36 -4.25 -1.78
CA ARG A 278 17.14 -5.10 -0.86
C ARG A 278 18.21 -4.28 -0.15
N ALA A 279 18.95 -3.44 -0.88
CA ALA A 279 20.02 -2.65 -0.32
C ALA A 279 19.53 -1.72 0.80
N THR A 280 18.37 -1.10 0.63
CA THR A 280 17.74 -0.27 1.67
C THR A 280 17.16 -1.14 2.80
N GLY A 281 16.45 -2.22 2.46
CA GLY A 281 15.81 -3.10 3.44
C GLY A 281 16.78 -3.81 4.39
N VAL A 282 18.00 -4.13 3.94
CA VAL A 282 19.04 -4.76 4.78
C VAL A 282 20.05 -3.75 5.35
N GLY A 283 19.86 -2.45 5.12
CA GLY A 283 20.75 -1.41 5.63
C GLY A 283 22.11 -1.30 4.93
N ALA A 284 22.27 -1.86 3.73
CA ALA A 284 23.44 -1.59 2.90
C ALA A 284 23.44 -0.12 2.45
N ILE A 285 22.27 0.42 2.11
CA ILE A 285 22.08 1.86 1.91
C ILE A 285 21.25 2.40 3.06
N THR A 286 21.75 3.45 3.72
CA THR A 286 21.02 4.15 4.78
C THR A 286 21.07 5.65 4.54
N ALA A 287 20.06 6.36 5.03
CA ALA A 287 20.15 7.81 5.16
C ALA A 287 21.06 8.13 6.35
N ALA A 288 22.08 8.99 6.17
CA ALA A 288 22.70 9.59 7.34
C ALA A 288 21.64 10.45 8.02
N ARG A 289 21.44 10.22 9.32
CA ARG A 289 21.09 11.34 10.18
C ARG A 289 22.40 12.02 10.52
N ALA A 290 22.51 13.32 10.23
CA ALA A 290 23.61 14.11 10.76
C ALA A 290 23.69 13.87 12.26
N LYS A 291 24.90 13.69 12.80
CA LYS A 291 25.10 13.86 14.23
C LYS A 291 24.94 15.36 14.47
N GLU A 292 23.77 15.76 14.96
CA GLU A 292 23.61 17.04 15.66
C GLU A 292 24.47 17.02 16.94
#